data_AF-A0A946IV68-F1
#
_entry.id   AF-A0A946IV68-F1
#
_cell.length_a   1.000
_cell.length_b   1.000
_cell.length_c   1.000
_cell.angle_alpha   90.00
_cell.angle_beta   90.00
_cell.angle_gamma   90.00
#
_symmetry.space_group_name_H-M   'P 1'
#
loop_
_entity.id
_entity.type
_entity.pdbx_description
1 polymer ?
#
loop_
_entity_poly.entity_id
_entity_poly.type
_entity_poly.pdbx_seq_one_letter_code
_entity_poly.pdbx_strand_id
1 'polypeptide(L)'
;GGGNHIVMGGPTPAESPFLMRPDLLRSMLSFWQNHPSLSYLFSSTFIGPTSQSPRIDEARLDSLYAMEIAFQKIPKSGPFPYWLVDRLFRNILVDLTGNTHRTEICIDKLYSPDGEAGRLGLVELRGFEMTPHPQMNLLQALLIRACVAQFCRNPYWKNLIRWGTQLHDRFMLPHFIWEDFKSVVRELQLGGYPLKLDWFRPSWEFRFPQYGSLQIGQIHMELRMGLEPWTVLGEEMYQGSVSRSVDSSIERLEVKVEGLKESQQVVACNGRRVPMKPTDESGVFVGGVRFKAWGPPSSQYPTVPVHTPLVFDIIDTRYERSLGGCTYHVSHPGGRNPETQPVNENVAAGRRLARFQPMGHFKESMRVPPLEENPDFPLTLDLCRDNYW
;
A
#
# COMPACT_ATOMS: atom_id res chain seq x y z
N GLY A 1 0.75 14.37 -18.16
CA GLY A 1 2.16 14.30 -17.73
C GLY A 1 2.37 13.01 -16.95
N GLY A 2 3.57 12.44 -16.97
CA GLY A 2 3.86 11.03 -16.62
C GLY A 2 3.50 10.50 -15.23
N GLY A 3 2.92 11.31 -14.32
CA GLY A 3 2.54 10.89 -12.97
C GLY A 3 1.06 10.59 -12.74
N ASN A 4 0.19 10.68 -13.76
CA ASN A 4 -1.27 10.49 -13.66
C ASN A 4 -1.95 11.25 -12.49
N HIS A 5 -1.38 12.38 -12.05
CA HIS A 5 -1.95 13.16 -10.95
C HIS A 5 -3.36 13.64 -11.30
N ILE A 6 -4.28 13.53 -10.35
CA ILE A 6 -5.66 14.00 -10.51
C ILE A 6 -5.78 15.36 -9.83
N VAL A 7 -6.06 16.38 -10.63
CA VAL A 7 -6.14 17.77 -10.17
C VAL A 7 -7.60 18.19 -10.06
N MET A 8 -7.96 18.75 -8.90
CA MET A 8 -9.32 19.19 -8.59
C MET A 8 -9.30 20.67 -8.20
N GLY A 9 -10.32 21.42 -8.64
CA GLY A 9 -10.47 22.84 -8.31
C GLY A 9 -11.62 23.48 -9.08
N GLY A 10 -11.66 24.82 -9.07
CA GLY A 10 -12.63 25.62 -9.83
C GLY A 10 -12.01 26.24 -11.09
N PRO A 11 -12.82 26.87 -11.97
CA PRO A 11 -12.31 27.63 -13.13
C PRO A 11 -11.39 28.78 -12.72
N THR A 12 -11.64 29.38 -11.56
CA THR A 12 -10.82 30.41 -10.94
C THR A 12 -10.55 30.08 -9.47
N PRO A 13 -9.53 30.68 -8.82
CA PRO A 13 -9.30 30.48 -7.39
C PRO A 13 -10.51 30.87 -6.53
N ALA A 14 -11.22 31.93 -6.90
CA ALA A 14 -12.40 32.39 -6.18
C ALA A 14 -13.59 31.42 -6.27
N GLU A 15 -13.62 30.58 -7.31
CA GLU A 15 -14.63 29.54 -7.52
C GLU A 15 -14.14 28.15 -7.11
N SER A 16 -12.96 28.04 -6.49
CA SER A 16 -12.45 26.76 -6.01
C SER A 16 -13.26 26.28 -4.80
N PRO A 17 -13.84 25.06 -4.83
CA PRO A 17 -14.58 24.53 -3.70
C PRO A 17 -13.69 24.35 -2.47
N PHE A 18 -12.38 24.11 -2.65
CA PHE A 18 -11.44 23.96 -1.53
C PHE A 18 -11.14 25.27 -0.81
N LEU A 19 -11.22 26.42 -1.51
CA LEU A 19 -11.02 27.74 -0.92
C LEU A 19 -12.31 28.31 -0.35
N MET A 20 -13.45 28.09 -1.02
CA MET A 20 -14.77 28.50 -0.53
C MET A 20 -15.24 27.66 0.67
N ARG A 21 -14.83 26.39 0.74
CA ARG A 21 -15.22 25.43 1.78
C ARG A 21 -13.97 24.75 2.36
N PRO A 22 -13.26 25.38 3.31
CA PRO A 22 -12.08 24.77 3.94
C PRO A 22 -12.38 23.41 4.61
N ASP A 23 -13.61 23.18 5.04
CA ASP A 23 -14.08 21.90 5.56
C ASP A 23 -14.01 20.76 4.53
N LEU A 24 -14.06 21.06 3.23
CA LEU A 24 -13.89 20.07 2.17
C LEU A 24 -12.47 19.52 2.13
N LEU A 25 -11.46 20.39 2.16
CA LEU A 25 -10.05 19.96 2.18
C LEU A 25 -9.75 19.16 3.44
N ARG A 26 -10.23 19.63 4.60
CA ARG A 26 -10.15 18.87 5.86
C ARG A 26 -10.79 17.48 5.74
N SER A 27 -11.98 17.39 5.14
CA SER A 27 -12.70 16.13 4.97
C SER A 27 -11.91 15.17 4.08
N MET A 28 -11.36 15.66 2.96
CA MET A 28 -10.49 14.88 2.08
C MET A 28 -9.26 14.36 2.81
N LEU A 29 -8.54 15.24 3.53
CA LEU A 29 -7.33 14.86 4.30
C LEU A 29 -7.64 13.80 5.36
N SER A 30 -8.70 14.00 6.14
CA SER A 30 -9.08 13.06 7.20
C SER A 30 -9.60 11.73 6.64
N PHE A 31 -10.39 11.76 5.57
CA PHE A 31 -10.92 10.54 4.96
C PHE A 31 -9.80 9.72 4.32
N TRP A 32 -8.88 10.37 3.59
CA TRP A 32 -7.71 9.70 3.06
C TRP A 32 -6.87 9.11 4.19
N GLN A 33 -6.53 9.88 5.24
CA GLN A 33 -5.72 9.35 6.34
C GLN A 33 -6.40 8.17 7.06
N ASN A 34 -7.72 8.21 7.23
CA ASN A 34 -8.49 7.13 7.87
C ASN A 34 -8.67 5.89 6.99
N HIS A 35 -8.40 5.96 5.69
CA HIS A 35 -8.58 4.84 4.77
C HIS A 35 -7.29 4.54 3.98
N PRO A 36 -6.38 3.74 4.57
CA PRO A 36 -5.13 3.34 3.95
C PRO A 36 -5.22 2.88 2.50
N SER A 37 -6.30 2.20 2.13
CA SER A 37 -6.58 1.75 0.76
C SER A 37 -6.51 2.84 -0.29
N LEU A 38 -6.94 4.07 0.02
CA LEU A 38 -6.98 5.19 -0.93
C LEU A 38 -5.60 5.64 -1.42
N SER A 39 -4.54 5.39 -0.65
CA SER A 39 -3.17 5.77 -1.03
C SER A 39 -2.35 4.63 -1.58
N TYR A 40 -2.80 3.38 -1.40
CA TYR A 40 -2.00 2.20 -1.72
C TYR A 40 -2.62 1.34 -2.84
N LEU A 41 -3.94 1.32 -2.98
CA LEU A 41 -4.63 0.54 -4.02
C LEU A 41 -4.32 1.07 -5.43
N PHE A 42 -4.17 2.39 -5.56
CA PHE A 42 -3.99 3.07 -6.85
C PHE A 42 -2.56 3.61 -7.05
N SER A 43 -1.65 3.32 -6.12
CA SER A 43 -0.29 3.86 -6.15
C SER A 43 0.61 3.15 -7.15
N SER A 44 1.76 3.78 -7.40
CA SER A 44 2.88 3.12 -8.07
C SER A 44 3.59 2.12 -7.15
N THR A 45 4.57 1.39 -7.67
CA THR A 45 5.41 0.48 -6.87
C THR A 45 6.23 1.24 -5.81
N PHE A 46 6.68 2.45 -6.10
CA PHE A 46 7.46 3.26 -5.17
C PHE A 46 6.55 4.02 -4.19
N ILE A 47 6.23 3.37 -3.08
CA ILE A 47 5.49 3.94 -1.95
C ILE A 47 6.38 4.13 -0.73
N GLY A 48 5.83 4.73 0.33
CA GLY A 48 6.51 4.91 1.59
C GLY A 48 6.95 6.35 1.87
N PRO A 49 7.63 6.57 3.00
CA PRO A 49 7.94 7.90 3.53
C PRO A 49 8.86 8.73 2.62
N THR A 50 9.65 8.06 1.77
CA THR A 50 10.59 8.69 0.85
C THR A 50 10.10 8.69 -0.60
N SER A 51 8.86 8.30 -0.86
CA SER A 51 8.25 8.27 -2.20
C SER A 51 8.01 9.67 -2.78
N GLN A 52 7.46 9.77 -3.99
CA GLN A 52 7.11 11.06 -4.59
C GLN A 52 5.83 11.68 -4.01
N SER A 53 5.03 10.88 -3.32
CA SER A 53 3.71 11.24 -2.78
C SER A 53 3.46 10.51 -1.45
N PRO A 54 4.34 10.70 -0.44
CA PRO A 54 4.24 10.01 0.83
C PRO A 54 2.95 10.39 1.55
N ARG A 55 2.43 9.44 2.34
CA ARG A 55 1.36 9.71 3.28
C ARG A 55 1.84 10.60 4.41
N ILE A 56 0.96 11.43 4.95
CA ILE A 56 1.28 12.38 6.03
C ILE A 56 1.87 11.71 7.28
N ASP A 57 1.47 10.47 7.57
CA ASP A 57 1.78 9.71 8.79
C ASP A 57 2.78 8.57 8.59
N GLU A 58 3.47 8.52 7.45
CA GLU A 58 4.52 7.51 7.21
C GLU A 58 5.90 7.90 7.76
N ALA A 59 6.13 9.19 8.07
CA ALA A 59 7.49 9.68 8.31
C ALA A 59 7.61 10.64 9.49
N ARG A 60 6.80 11.70 9.52
CA ARG A 60 6.86 12.73 10.57
C ARG A 60 5.85 12.41 11.66
N LEU A 61 6.36 11.94 12.80
CA LEU A 61 5.58 11.40 13.93
C LEU A 61 4.60 12.41 14.56
N ASP A 62 4.91 13.70 14.48
CA ASP A 62 4.14 14.82 15.03
C ASP A 62 3.11 15.41 14.03
N SER A 63 3.18 15.06 12.75
CA SER A 63 2.33 15.65 11.70
C SER A 63 0.85 15.50 11.98
N LEU A 64 0.40 14.34 12.48
CA LEU A 64 -1.02 14.12 12.77
C LEU A 64 -1.51 14.99 13.93
N TYR A 65 -0.66 15.21 14.95
CA TYR A 65 -0.99 16.10 16.06
C TYR A 65 -1.10 17.56 15.59
N ALA A 66 -0.13 18.02 14.79
CA ALA A 66 -0.20 19.34 14.18
C ALA A 66 -1.43 19.50 13.26
N MET A 67 -1.75 18.46 12.48
CA MET A 67 -2.91 18.43 11.59
C MET A 67 -4.23 18.53 12.37
N GLU A 68 -4.36 17.86 13.52
CA GLU A 68 -5.52 17.98 14.39
C GLU A 68 -5.69 19.39 14.96
N ILE A 69 -4.60 20.05 15.35
CA ILE A 69 -4.63 21.46 15.77
C ILE A 69 -5.11 22.35 14.61
N ALA A 70 -4.59 22.12 13.39
CA ALA A 70 -5.02 22.86 12.20
C ALA A 70 -6.52 22.65 11.91
N PHE A 71 -7.01 21.40 12.02
CA PHE A 71 -8.43 21.07 11.86
C PHE A 71 -9.34 21.82 12.82
N GLN A 72 -8.91 22.09 14.05
CA GLN A 72 -9.69 22.87 15.02
C GLN A 72 -9.86 24.34 14.63
N LYS A 73 -9.01 24.87 13.75
CA LYS A 73 -9.07 26.27 13.29
C LYS A 73 -10.01 26.46 12.10
N ILE A 74 -10.48 25.39 11.48
CA ILE A 74 -11.43 25.48 10.37
C ILE A 74 -12.81 25.83 10.89
N PRO A 75 -13.41 26.93 10.43
CA PRO A 75 -14.76 27.30 10.84
C PRO A 75 -15.77 26.30 10.25
N LYS A 76 -16.85 26.04 11.00
CA LYS A 76 -17.97 25.23 10.49
C LYS A 76 -18.81 25.98 9.44
N SER A 77 -18.77 27.31 9.47
CA SER A 77 -19.51 28.20 8.56
C SER A 77 -18.91 29.59 8.57
N GLY A 78 -19.15 30.36 7.51
CA GLY A 78 -18.72 31.75 7.39
C GLY A 78 -17.45 31.92 6.56
N PRO A 79 -17.08 33.17 6.25
CA PRO A 79 -15.95 33.47 5.39
C PRO A 79 -14.63 33.06 6.07
N PHE A 80 -13.72 32.50 5.29
CA PHE A 80 -12.37 32.18 5.72
C PHE A 80 -11.36 32.65 4.67
N PRO A 81 -10.32 33.43 5.03
CA PRO A 81 -9.39 33.96 4.05
C PRO A 81 -8.69 32.84 3.27
N TYR A 82 -8.66 32.93 1.93
CA TYR A 82 -8.09 31.89 1.06
C TYR A 82 -6.62 31.58 1.38
N TRP A 83 -5.82 32.61 1.66
CA TRP A 83 -4.43 32.43 2.07
C TRP A 83 -4.30 31.67 3.39
N LEU A 84 -5.29 31.78 4.28
CA LEU A 84 -5.26 31.08 5.57
C LEU A 84 -5.66 29.60 5.40
N VAL A 85 -6.54 29.26 4.44
CA VAL A 85 -6.82 27.85 4.07
C VAL A 85 -5.53 27.13 3.72
N ASP A 86 -4.72 27.75 2.87
CA ASP A 86 -3.43 27.21 2.43
C ASP A 86 -2.40 27.15 3.58
N ARG A 87 -2.22 28.27 4.30
CA ARG A 87 -1.22 28.38 5.37
C ARG A 87 -1.46 27.44 6.55
N LEU A 88 -2.70 27.07 6.82
CA LEU A 88 -3.02 26.08 7.85
C LEU A 88 -2.38 24.71 7.58
N PHE A 89 -2.23 24.34 6.31
CA PHE A 89 -1.83 22.99 5.92
C PHE A 89 -0.46 22.91 5.25
N ARG A 90 0.00 23.97 4.58
CA ARG A 90 1.18 23.94 3.70
C ARG A 90 2.42 23.35 4.36
N ASN A 91 2.74 23.75 5.58
CA ASN A 91 3.94 23.28 6.29
C ASN A 91 3.73 21.92 6.99
N ILE A 92 2.49 21.43 7.03
CA ILE A 92 2.13 20.10 7.54
C ILE A 92 2.06 19.10 6.38
N LEU A 93 1.73 19.52 5.16
CA LEU A 93 1.68 18.67 3.96
C LEU A 93 2.99 18.75 3.18
N VAL A 94 4.06 18.21 3.78
CA VAL A 94 5.40 18.14 3.18
C VAL A 94 6.02 16.76 3.38
N ASP A 95 6.96 16.39 2.50
CA ASP A 95 7.79 15.19 2.68
C ASP A 95 8.79 15.33 3.84
N LEU A 96 9.59 14.29 4.06
CA LEU A 96 10.68 14.24 5.03
C LEU A 96 11.71 15.39 4.91
N THR A 97 11.85 15.98 3.72
CA THR A 97 12.81 17.07 3.46
C THR A 97 12.16 18.45 3.53
N GLY A 98 10.86 18.53 3.81
CA GLY A 98 10.11 19.79 3.83
C GLY A 98 9.58 20.22 2.46
N ASN A 99 9.59 19.35 1.45
CA ASN A 99 9.12 19.67 0.12
C ASN A 99 7.58 19.57 0.03
N THR A 100 6.92 20.70 -0.23
CA THR A 100 5.46 20.83 -0.35
C THR A 100 4.89 20.23 -1.63
N HIS A 101 5.72 19.98 -2.64
CA HIS A 101 5.33 19.33 -3.89
C HIS A 101 5.28 17.80 -3.76
N ARG A 102 5.96 17.24 -2.75
CA ARG A 102 6.08 15.80 -2.51
C ARG A 102 5.18 15.37 -1.35
N THR A 103 3.90 15.33 -1.62
CA THR A 103 2.86 14.87 -0.68
C THR A 103 1.77 14.18 -1.49
N GLU A 104 1.11 13.20 -0.89
CA GLU A 104 -0.01 12.51 -1.53
C GLU A 104 -1.15 13.46 -1.93
N ILE A 105 -1.50 14.37 -1.02
CA ILE A 105 -2.45 15.46 -1.25
C ILE A 105 -1.65 16.75 -1.27
N CYS A 106 -1.40 17.27 -2.47
CA CYS A 106 -0.57 18.44 -2.71
C CYS A 106 -1.41 19.70 -2.89
N ILE A 107 -1.04 20.73 -2.15
CA ILE A 107 -1.70 22.04 -2.15
C ILE A 107 -0.78 23.15 -2.66
N ASP A 108 0.30 22.81 -3.36
CA ASP A 108 1.22 23.82 -3.91
C ASP A 108 0.54 24.84 -4.82
N LYS A 109 -0.50 24.40 -5.52
CA LYS A 109 -1.30 25.20 -6.45
C LYS A 109 -2.61 25.69 -5.84
N LEU A 110 -2.79 25.55 -4.52
CA LEU A 110 -4.01 25.99 -3.84
C LEU A 110 -4.03 27.51 -3.68
N TYR A 111 -3.20 28.06 -2.77
CA TYR A 111 -3.09 29.50 -2.59
C TYR A 111 -1.71 29.89 -2.03
N SER A 112 -0.64 29.51 -2.74
CA SER A 112 0.73 29.75 -2.28
C SER A 112 1.03 31.25 -2.05
N PRO A 113 1.76 31.59 -0.97
CA PRO A 113 2.27 32.94 -0.76
C PRO A 113 3.34 33.35 -1.77
N ASP A 114 4.07 32.39 -2.37
CA ASP A 114 5.34 32.63 -3.09
C ASP A 114 5.16 33.35 -4.43
N GLY A 115 3.97 33.30 -5.01
CA GLY A 115 3.66 34.01 -6.24
C GLY A 115 2.30 33.63 -6.83
N GLU A 116 1.89 34.34 -7.87
CA GLU A 116 0.59 34.13 -8.54
C GLU A 116 0.46 32.73 -9.14
N ALA A 117 1.56 32.14 -9.62
CA ALA A 117 1.59 30.80 -10.21
C ALA A 117 1.14 29.69 -9.24
N GLY A 118 1.22 29.90 -7.93
CA GLY A 118 0.75 28.95 -6.91
C GLY A 118 -0.65 29.26 -6.35
N ARG A 119 -1.31 30.32 -6.84
CA ARG A 119 -2.66 30.75 -6.41
C ARG A 119 -3.70 30.36 -7.44
N LEU A 120 -3.81 29.06 -7.73
CA LEU A 120 -4.71 28.54 -8.77
C LEU A 120 -6.00 27.94 -8.19
N GLY A 121 -6.10 27.79 -6.87
CA GLY A 121 -7.24 27.14 -6.22
C GLY A 121 -7.31 25.64 -6.49
N LEU A 122 -6.18 25.01 -6.77
CA LEU A 122 -6.09 23.60 -7.18
C LEU A 122 -5.51 22.73 -6.06
N VAL A 123 -6.07 21.54 -5.90
CA VAL A 123 -5.52 20.45 -5.09
C VAL A 123 -5.14 19.31 -6.02
N GLU A 124 -3.92 18.81 -5.90
CA GLU A 124 -3.40 17.71 -6.71
C GLU A 124 -3.31 16.42 -5.88
N LEU A 125 -3.99 15.37 -6.32
CA LEU A 125 -3.86 14.02 -5.79
C LEU A 125 -2.77 13.30 -6.57
N ARG A 126 -1.68 12.97 -5.86
CA ARG A 126 -0.42 12.51 -6.47
C ARG A 126 -0.09 11.05 -6.16
N GLY A 127 -0.92 10.39 -5.35
CA GLY A 127 -0.81 8.97 -5.02
C GLY A 127 -1.36 8.01 -6.10
N PHE A 128 -1.54 8.46 -7.34
CA PHE A 128 -2.18 7.69 -8.41
C PHE A 128 -1.20 7.34 -9.52
N GLU A 129 -1.08 6.05 -9.84
CA GLU A 129 -0.33 5.57 -10.99
C GLU A 129 -1.17 5.62 -12.28
N MET A 130 -0.49 5.71 -13.43
CA MET A 130 -1.14 5.58 -14.73
C MET A 130 -1.71 4.17 -14.89
N THR A 131 -3.03 4.08 -15.02
CA THR A 131 -3.72 2.81 -15.22
C THR A 131 -3.48 2.22 -16.61
N PRO A 132 -3.47 0.89 -16.78
CA PRO A 132 -3.29 0.26 -18.09
C PRO A 132 -4.47 0.51 -19.04
N HIS A 133 -5.65 0.87 -18.53
CA HIS A 133 -6.85 1.11 -19.34
C HIS A 133 -7.57 2.41 -18.95
N PRO A 134 -8.02 3.25 -19.90
CA PRO A 134 -8.72 4.51 -19.59
C PRO A 134 -10.00 4.38 -18.74
N GLN A 135 -10.70 3.25 -18.76
CA GLN A 135 -11.89 3.03 -17.93
C GLN A 135 -11.54 2.89 -16.45
N MET A 136 -10.38 2.29 -16.13
CA MET A 136 -9.87 2.25 -14.76
C MET A 136 -9.53 3.66 -14.27
N ASN A 137 -8.94 4.50 -15.13
CA ASN A 137 -8.71 5.91 -14.82
C ASN A 137 -10.03 6.66 -14.56
N LEU A 138 -11.03 6.46 -15.42
CA LEU A 138 -12.37 7.05 -15.24
C LEU A 138 -13.01 6.63 -13.92
N LEU A 139 -12.81 5.40 -13.46
CA LEU A 139 -13.30 4.93 -12.16
C LEU A 139 -12.57 5.60 -10.98
N GLN A 140 -11.26 5.82 -11.07
CA GLN A 140 -10.51 6.60 -10.07
C GLN A 140 -11.04 8.04 -10.00
N ALA A 141 -11.24 8.69 -11.15
CA ALA A 141 -11.81 10.03 -11.22
C ALA A 141 -13.25 10.08 -10.67
N LEU A 142 -14.07 9.07 -10.97
CA LEU A 142 -15.44 8.96 -10.46
C LEU A 142 -15.45 8.80 -8.93
N LEU A 143 -14.57 7.97 -8.37
CA LEU A 143 -14.41 7.78 -6.92
C LEU A 143 -14.08 9.12 -6.25
N ILE A 144 -13.08 9.84 -6.75
CA ILE A 144 -12.66 11.13 -6.20
C ILE A 144 -13.79 12.16 -6.29
N ARG A 145 -14.48 12.23 -7.43
CA ARG A 145 -15.63 13.12 -7.60
C ARG A 145 -16.77 12.78 -6.63
N ALA A 146 -17.01 11.50 -6.36
CA ALA A 146 -17.98 11.06 -5.38
C ALA A 146 -17.58 11.49 -3.95
N CYS A 147 -16.30 11.34 -3.57
CA CYS A 147 -15.78 11.85 -2.29
C CYS A 147 -16.00 13.37 -2.17
N VAL A 148 -15.59 14.15 -3.19
CA VAL A 148 -15.76 15.61 -3.18
C VAL A 148 -17.23 16.00 -3.06
N ALA A 149 -18.11 15.38 -3.84
CA ALA A 149 -19.54 15.67 -3.80
C ALA A 149 -20.16 15.29 -2.44
N GLN A 150 -19.80 14.12 -1.88
CA GLN A 150 -20.25 13.67 -0.57
C GLN A 150 -19.81 14.65 0.52
N PHE A 151 -18.53 15.06 0.54
CA PHE A 151 -18.00 15.93 1.59
C PHE A 151 -18.46 17.38 1.47
N CYS A 152 -18.78 17.86 0.26
CA CYS A 152 -19.45 19.14 0.07
C CYS A 152 -20.83 19.17 0.75
N ARG A 153 -21.58 18.06 0.68
CA ARG A 153 -22.91 17.90 1.27
C ARG A 153 -22.84 17.59 2.77
N ASN A 154 -22.03 16.61 3.13
CA ASN A 154 -21.87 16.04 4.46
C ASN A 154 -20.37 15.96 4.79
N PRO A 155 -19.78 17.01 5.37
CA PRO A 155 -18.35 17.03 5.62
C PRO A 155 -17.93 15.94 6.63
N TYR A 156 -16.76 15.37 6.42
CA TYR A 156 -16.24 14.25 7.21
C TYR A 156 -15.53 14.75 8.47
N TRP A 157 -16.25 14.77 9.61
CA TRP A 157 -15.76 15.29 10.90
C TRP A 157 -15.15 14.23 11.84
N LYS A 158 -14.69 13.08 11.32
CA LYS A 158 -14.03 12.07 12.15
C LYS A 158 -12.62 12.50 12.57
N ASN A 159 -12.09 11.87 13.62
CA ASN A 159 -10.72 12.05 14.08
C ASN A 159 -9.74 11.27 13.19
N LEU A 160 -8.47 11.68 13.20
CA LEU A 160 -7.39 10.95 12.55
C LEU A 160 -7.06 9.68 13.34
N ILE A 161 -6.69 8.60 12.65
CA ILE A 161 -6.36 7.31 13.25
C ILE A 161 -4.84 7.21 13.44
N ARG A 162 -4.37 6.78 14.61
CA ARG A 162 -2.94 6.52 14.86
C ARG A 162 -2.58 5.11 14.41
N TRP A 163 -2.38 4.93 13.10
CA TRP A 163 -2.07 3.63 12.52
C TRP A 163 -0.72 3.07 12.98
N GLY A 164 0.31 3.92 13.08
CA GLY A 164 1.66 3.50 13.45
C GLY A 164 2.18 2.39 12.53
N THR A 165 2.79 1.35 13.11
CA THR A 165 3.34 0.22 12.35
C THR A 165 2.29 -0.57 11.57
N GLN A 166 1.00 -0.46 11.90
CA GLN A 166 -0.07 -1.13 11.15
C GLN A 166 -0.15 -0.67 9.69
N LEU A 167 0.32 0.54 9.35
CA LEU A 167 0.43 0.95 7.94
C LEU A 167 1.31 -0.01 7.15
N HIS A 168 2.49 -0.33 7.68
CA HIS A 168 3.52 -1.14 7.00
C HIS A 168 3.46 -2.63 7.34
N ASP A 169 2.56 -3.03 8.24
CA ASP A 169 2.23 -4.43 8.51
C ASP A 169 0.93 -4.86 7.81
N ARG A 170 -0.19 -4.25 8.20
CA ARG A 170 -1.54 -4.64 7.76
C ARG A 170 -1.83 -4.16 6.34
N PHE A 171 -1.61 -2.89 6.06
CA PHE A 171 -2.01 -2.27 4.78
C PHE A 171 -1.00 -2.49 3.65
N MET A 172 0.04 -3.28 3.91
CA MET A 172 0.89 -3.83 2.86
C MET A 172 0.33 -5.13 2.28
N LEU A 173 -0.74 -5.69 2.86
CA LEU A 173 -1.35 -6.94 2.41
C LEU A 173 -2.67 -6.67 1.63
N PRO A 174 -2.85 -7.29 0.45
CA PRO A 174 -4.03 -7.13 -0.43
C PRO A 174 -5.38 -7.27 0.27
N HIS A 175 -5.51 -8.22 1.20
CA HIS A 175 -6.75 -8.51 1.91
C HIS A 175 -7.23 -7.29 2.70
N PHE A 176 -6.35 -6.70 3.51
CA PHE A 176 -6.74 -5.57 4.36
C PHE A 176 -6.91 -4.28 3.59
N ILE A 177 -6.20 -4.09 2.48
CA ILE A 177 -6.47 -3.00 1.54
C ILE A 177 -7.88 -3.15 0.95
N TRP A 178 -8.29 -4.36 0.57
CA TRP A 178 -9.61 -4.60 0.01
C TRP A 178 -10.74 -4.40 1.04
N GLU A 179 -10.57 -4.87 2.28
CA GLU A 179 -11.57 -4.66 3.33
C GLU A 179 -11.71 -3.19 3.75
N ASP A 180 -10.60 -2.43 3.80
CA ASP A 180 -10.67 -0.98 4.01
C ASP A 180 -11.35 -0.28 2.83
N PHE A 181 -11.03 -0.66 1.59
CA PHE A 181 -11.65 -0.07 0.41
C PHE A 181 -13.16 -0.37 0.30
N LYS A 182 -13.59 -1.56 0.74
CA LYS A 182 -15.00 -1.90 0.90
C LYS A 182 -15.71 -0.96 1.87
N SER A 183 -15.04 -0.52 2.93
CA SER A 183 -15.57 0.49 3.85
C SER A 183 -15.70 1.86 3.19
N VAL A 184 -14.72 2.27 2.36
CA VAL A 184 -14.79 3.49 1.54
C VAL A 184 -16.00 3.48 0.60
N VAL A 185 -16.17 2.40 -0.17
CA VAL A 185 -17.29 2.25 -1.10
C VAL A 185 -18.63 2.27 -0.36
N ARG A 186 -18.72 1.57 0.78
CA ARG A 186 -19.93 1.57 1.61
C ARG A 186 -20.26 2.96 2.15
N GLU A 187 -19.28 3.74 2.57
CA GLU A 187 -19.50 5.10 3.07
C GLU A 187 -20.07 6.01 1.96
N LEU A 188 -19.55 5.90 0.73
CA LEU A 188 -20.07 6.63 -0.42
C LEU A 188 -21.48 6.17 -0.83
N GLN A 189 -21.76 4.87 -0.77
CA GLN A 189 -23.11 4.32 -1.01
C GLN A 189 -24.13 4.85 0.00
N LEU A 190 -23.79 4.91 1.29
CA LEU A 190 -24.64 5.52 2.32
C LEU A 190 -24.88 7.02 2.07
N GLY A 191 -23.93 7.69 1.40
CA GLY A 191 -24.07 9.06 0.91
C GLY A 191 -24.99 9.24 -0.30
N GLY A 192 -25.45 8.14 -0.91
CA GLY A 192 -26.28 8.14 -2.12
C GLY A 192 -25.50 8.02 -3.43
N TYR A 193 -24.21 7.65 -3.39
CA TYR A 193 -23.39 7.40 -4.57
C TYR A 193 -23.24 5.89 -4.83
N PRO A 194 -23.93 5.31 -5.83
CA PRO A 194 -24.06 3.86 -6.00
C PRO A 194 -22.83 3.23 -6.69
N LEU A 195 -21.62 3.53 -6.21
CA LEU A 195 -20.39 2.87 -6.64
C LEU A 195 -20.47 1.38 -6.29
N LYS A 196 -20.10 0.50 -7.23
CA LYS A 196 -20.01 -0.94 -6.96
C LYS A 196 -18.56 -1.31 -6.67
N LEU A 197 -18.33 -2.07 -5.61
CA LEU A 197 -16.99 -2.52 -5.22
C LEU A 197 -16.30 -3.29 -6.35
N ASP A 198 -17.05 -4.16 -7.04
CA ASP A 198 -16.52 -4.98 -8.14
C ASP A 198 -15.99 -4.19 -9.33
N TRP A 199 -16.41 -2.92 -9.50
CA TRP A 199 -15.83 -2.06 -10.55
C TRP A 199 -14.33 -1.83 -10.37
N PHE A 200 -13.84 -1.90 -9.12
CA PHE A 200 -12.43 -1.68 -8.79
C PHE A 200 -11.63 -2.98 -8.75
N ARG A 201 -12.24 -4.14 -9.02
CA ARG A 201 -11.53 -5.43 -9.06
C ARG A 201 -10.35 -5.42 -10.05
N PRO A 202 -10.44 -4.85 -11.26
CA PRO A 202 -9.29 -4.74 -12.16
C PRO A 202 -8.13 -3.94 -11.57
N SER A 203 -8.41 -2.87 -10.80
CA SER A 203 -7.36 -2.10 -10.11
C SER A 203 -6.68 -2.91 -9.02
N TRP A 204 -7.45 -3.69 -8.26
CA TRP A 204 -6.92 -4.59 -7.25
C TRP A 204 -6.07 -5.71 -7.86
N GLU A 205 -6.54 -6.37 -8.92
CA GLU A 205 -5.75 -7.41 -9.62
C GLU A 205 -4.48 -6.84 -10.27
N PHE A 206 -4.53 -5.61 -10.78
CA PHE A 206 -3.36 -4.92 -11.31
C PHE A 206 -2.33 -4.59 -10.22
N ARG A 207 -2.80 -4.11 -9.07
CA ARG A 207 -1.94 -3.74 -7.94
C ARG A 207 -1.36 -4.95 -7.20
N PHE A 208 -2.14 -6.02 -7.09
CA PHE A 208 -1.84 -7.20 -6.27
C PHE A 208 -1.91 -8.48 -7.10
N PRO A 209 -1.10 -8.66 -8.15
CA PRO A 209 -1.20 -9.81 -9.02
C PRO A 209 -1.01 -11.12 -8.25
N GLN A 210 -1.79 -12.13 -8.62
CA GLN A 210 -1.62 -13.49 -8.13
C GLN A 210 -0.37 -14.13 -8.72
N TYR A 211 0.44 -14.74 -7.85
CA TYR A 211 1.59 -15.54 -8.26
C TYR A 211 1.20 -17.01 -8.48
N GLY A 212 0.32 -17.55 -7.64
CA GLY A 212 -0.24 -18.87 -7.84
C GLY A 212 -1.13 -19.31 -6.68
N SER A 213 -1.68 -20.51 -6.82
CA SER A 213 -2.47 -21.17 -5.79
C SER A 213 -2.33 -22.69 -5.88
N LEU A 214 -2.70 -23.37 -4.79
CA LEU A 214 -2.68 -24.82 -4.71
C LEU A 214 -3.83 -25.33 -3.82
N GLN A 215 -4.24 -26.57 -4.05
CA GLN A 215 -5.25 -27.27 -3.24
C GLN A 215 -4.61 -28.48 -2.54
N ILE A 216 -4.69 -28.56 -1.21
CA ILE A 216 -4.29 -29.72 -0.38
C ILE A 216 -5.52 -30.23 0.36
N GLY A 217 -6.16 -31.26 -0.18
CA GLY A 217 -7.43 -31.76 0.38
C GLY A 217 -8.47 -30.65 0.43
N GLN A 218 -8.88 -30.24 1.63
CA GLN A 218 -9.86 -29.15 1.85
C GLN A 218 -9.21 -27.77 2.04
N ILE A 219 -7.88 -27.68 1.99
CA ILE A 219 -7.14 -26.45 2.23
C ILE A 219 -6.76 -25.82 0.90
N HIS A 220 -7.18 -24.58 0.68
CA HIS A 220 -6.77 -23.77 -0.45
C HIS A 220 -5.72 -22.75 0.00
N MET A 221 -4.57 -22.67 -0.67
CA MET A 221 -3.56 -21.65 -0.40
C MET A 221 -3.34 -20.82 -1.66
N GLU A 222 -3.34 -19.49 -1.51
CA GLU A 222 -3.07 -18.51 -2.55
C GLU A 222 -1.90 -17.61 -2.13
N LEU A 223 -0.99 -17.35 -3.08
CA LEU A 223 0.11 -16.39 -2.93
C LEU A 223 -0.13 -15.19 -3.84
N ARG A 224 -0.16 -13.99 -3.24
CA ARG A 224 -0.28 -12.71 -3.94
C ARG A 224 0.87 -11.77 -3.61
N MET A 225 1.16 -10.87 -4.53
CA MET A 225 2.04 -9.74 -4.27
C MET A 225 1.50 -8.91 -3.10
N GLY A 226 2.34 -8.70 -2.08
CA GLY A 226 2.17 -7.66 -1.09
C GLY A 226 2.92 -6.39 -1.51
N LEU A 227 2.57 -5.27 -0.89
CA LEU A 227 3.32 -4.03 -1.04
C LEU A 227 4.54 -4.05 -0.14
N GLU A 228 5.58 -3.34 -0.56
CA GLU A 228 6.73 -3.07 0.29
C GLU A 228 7.22 -1.65 0.01
N PRO A 229 7.33 -0.78 1.02
CA PRO A 229 7.92 0.55 0.87
C PRO A 229 9.39 0.45 0.46
N TRP A 230 9.78 1.15 -0.61
CA TRP A 230 11.19 1.27 -0.97
C TRP A 230 11.76 2.51 -0.30
N THR A 231 12.72 2.32 0.59
CA THR A 231 13.30 3.45 1.32
C THR A 231 14.47 4.03 0.51
N VAL A 232 14.54 5.35 0.44
CA VAL A 232 15.71 6.04 -0.11
C VAL A 232 16.90 5.80 0.81
N LEU A 233 18.03 5.39 0.24
CA LEU A 233 19.30 5.14 0.92
C LEU A 233 20.08 6.44 1.14
N GLY A 234 21.22 6.32 1.83
CA GLY A 234 22.14 7.43 2.06
C GLY A 234 22.62 8.10 0.77
N GLU A 235 23.04 9.37 0.88
CA GLU A 235 23.58 10.13 -0.25
C GLU A 235 24.90 9.55 -0.74
N GLU A 236 25.01 9.43 -2.06
CA GLU A 236 26.22 9.00 -2.75
C GLU A 236 26.62 10.05 -3.80
N MET A 237 27.92 10.29 -3.95
CA MET A 237 28.44 11.13 -5.04
C MET A 237 28.49 10.31 -6.32
N TYR A 238 27.69 10.70 -7.31
CA TYR A 238 27.67 10.07 -8.63
C TYR A 238 27.88 11.11 -9.72
N GLN A 239 28.98 10.97 -10.47
CA GLN A 239 29.34 11.86 -11.59
C GLN A 239 29.29 13.36 -11.24
N GLY A 240 29.71 13.74 -10.02
CA GLY A 240 29.71 15.13 -9.57
C GLY A 240 28.35 15.68 -9.13
N SER A 241 27.33 14.83 -9.05
CA SER A 241 26.00 15.14 -8.50
C SER A 241 25.70 14.26 -7.29
N VAL A 242 24.84 14.74 -6.38
CA VAL A 242 24.33 13.93 -5.28
C VAL A 242 23.23 13.02 -5.83
N SER A 243 23.40 11.71 -5.67
CA SER A 243 22.41 10.70 -5.99
C SER A 243 21.95 10.01 -4.70
N ARG A 244 20.72 9.51 -4.71
CA ARG A 244 20.19 8.66 -3.66
C ARG A 244 19.50 7.47 -4.31
N SER A 245 20.05 6.28 -4.08
CA SER A 245 19.43 5.03 -4.54
C SER A 245 18.21 4.67 -3.69
N VAL A 246 17.32 3.83 -4.21
CA VAL A 246 16.21 3.25 -3.45
C VAL A 246 16.51 1.79 -3.17
N ASP A 247 16.24 1.34 -1.94
CA ASP A 247 16.35 -0.09 -1.62
C ASP A 247 15.13 -0.83 -2.19
N SER A 248 15.35 -1.52 -3.30
CA SER A 248 14.38 -2.39 -3.96
C SER A 248 14.69 -3.87 -3.74
N SER A 249 15.58 -4.20 -2.79
CA SER A 249 16.01 -5.58 -2.51
C SER A 249 14.96 -6.40 -1.77
N ILE A 250 14.02 -5.74 -1.08
CA ILE A 250 12.97 -6.39 -0.30
C ILE A 250 11.65 -6.42 -1.06
N GLU A 251 10.99 -7.56 -0.99
CA GLU A 251 9.62 -7.77 -1.45
C GLU A 251 8.77 -8.37 -0.34
N ARG A 252 7.45 -8.34 -0.57
CA ARG A 252 6.46 -8.91 0.34
C ARG A 252 5.45 -9.76 -0.42
N LEU A 253 5.02 -10.84 0.22
CA LEU A 253 3.91 -11.70 -0.20
C LEU A 253 2.81 -11.69 0.83
N GLU A 254 1.58 -11.80 0.35
CA GLU A 254 0.45 -12.26 1.15
C GLU A 254 0.23 -13.75 0.88
N VAL A 255 0.10 -14.50 1.97
CA VAL A 255 -0.35 -15.89 1.99
C VAL A 255 -1.78 -15.88 2.50
N LYS A 256 -2.73 -16.24 1.64
CA LYS A 256 -4.13 -16.45 2.02
C LYS A 256 -4.40 -17.95 2.05
N VAL A 257 -4.99 -18.44 3.14
CA VAL A 257 -5.34 -19.86 3.29
C VAL A 257 -6.79 -20.01 3.72
N GLU A 258 -7.53 -20.85 3.02
CA GLU A 258 -8.92 -21.20 3.30
C GLU A 258 -9.00 -22.65 3.75
N GLY A 259 -9.82 -22.96 4.77
CA GLY A 259 -9.99 -24.31 5.30
C GLY A 259 -8.90 -24.77 6.27
N LEU A 260 -8.05 -23.86 6.75
CA LEU A 260 -7.00 -24.15 7.73
C LEU A 260 -7.61 -24.45 9.11
N LYS A 261 -7.16 -25.53 9.76
CA LYS A 261 -7.52 -25.87 11.15
C LYS A 261 -6.43 -25.36 12.09
N GLU A 262 -6.55 -24.11 12.56
CA GLU A 262 -5.52 -23.41 13.35
C GLU A 262 -4.99 -24.19 14.57
N SER A 263 -5.83 -25.01 15.22
CA SER A 263 -5.41 -25.83 16.37
C SER A 263 -4.52 -27.03 16.01
N GLN A 264 -4.45 -27.40 14.73
CA GLN A 264 -3.79 -28.62 14.25
C GLN A 264 -2.83 -28.36 13.08
N GLN A 265 -2.86 -27.17 12.49
CA GLN A 265 -2.17 -26.88 11.25
C GLN A 265 -1.55 -25.50 11.29
N VAL A 266 -0.32 -25.40 10.79
CA VAL A 266 0.41 -24.14 10.66
C VAL A 266 0.95 -24.00 9.26
N VAL A 267 1.11 -22.76 8.81
CA VAL A 267 1.78 -22.42 7.56
C VAL A 267 3.22 -22.03 7.89
N ALA A 268 4.18 -22.59 7.18
CA ALA A 268 5.58 -22.21 7.26
C ALA A 268 6.10 -21.71 5.91
N CYS A 269 7.05 -20.79 5.94
CA CYS A 269 7.84 -20.35 4.80
C CYS A 269 9.32 -20.52 5.14
N ASN A 270 10.07 -21.26 4.32
CA ASN A 270 11.48 -21.61 4.55
C ASN A 270 11.74 -22.17 5.95
N GLY A 271 10.81 -23.01 6.45
CA GLY A 271 10.91 -23.62 7.78
C GLY A 271 10.59 -22.68 8.95
N ARG A 272 10.12 -21.45 8.71
CA ARG A 272 9.72 -20.48 9.73
C ARG A 272 8.21 -20.26 9.71
N ARG A 273 7.58 -20.12 10.87
CA ARG A 273 6.11 -20.06 10.98
C ARG A 273 5.60 -18.71 10.47
N VAL A 274 4.66 -18.74 9.52
CA VAL A 274 3.95 -17.53 9.07
C VAL A 274 2.88 -17.18 10.13
N PRO A 275 2.81 -15.92 10.61
CA PRO A 275 1.84 -15.50 11.62
C PRO A 275 0.44 -15.30 11.01
N MET A 276 -0.19 -16.41 10.60
CA MET A 276 -1.53 -16.42 10.03
C MET A 276 -2.54 -15.84 11.03
N LYS A 277 -3.34 -14.86 10.60
CA LYS A 277 -4.45 -14.29 11.38
C LYS A 277 -5.78 -14.60 10.71
N PRO A 278 -6.84 -14.89 11.49
CA PRO A 278 -8.17 -15.07 10.93
C PRO A 278 -8.69 -13.76 10.33
N THR A 279 -9.52 -13.88 9.30
CA THR A 279 -10.27 -12.76 8.72
C THR A 279 -11.72 -12.75 9.25
N ASP A 280 -12.53 -11.80 8.79
CA ASP A 280 -13.97 -11.79 9.09
C ASP A 280 -14.72 -12.96 8.41
N GLU A 281 -14.10 -13.61 7.42
CA GLU A 281 -14.63 -14.80 6.76
C GLU A 281 -14.19 -16.06 7.51
N SER A 282 -15.17 -16.83 8.01
CA SER A 282 -14.89 -18.04 8.79
C SER A 282 -14.05 -19.05 8.01
N GLY A 283 -12.92 -19.47 8.59
CA GLY A 283 -12.02 -20.45 8.00
C GLY A 283 -11.03 -19.87 6.99
N VAL A 284 -10.99 -18.54 6.83
CA VAL A 284 -10.02 -17.82 6.01
C VAL A 284 -8.98 -17.16 6.90
N PHE A 285 -7.71 -17.35 6.55
CA PHE A 285 -6.57 -16.82 7.28
C PHE A 285 -5.61 -16.12 6.33
N VAL A 286 -4.98 -15.05 6.79
CA VAL A 286 -4.03 -14.24 6.03
C VAL A 286 -2.77 -13.99 6.85
N GLY A 287 -1.61 -14.06 6.20
CA GLY A 287 -0.32 -13.68 6.78
C GLY A 287 0.63 -13.14 5.72
N GLY A 288 1.53 -12.24 6.12
CA GLY A 288 2.57 -11.66 5.27
C GLY A 288 3.88 -12.42 5.38
N VAL A 289 4.64 -12.46 4.29
CA VAL A 289 6.07 -12.84 4.30
C VAL A 289 6.87 -11.73 3.64
N ARG A 290 7.77 -11.12 4.40
CA ARG A 290 8.74 -10.12 3.93
C ARG A 290 10.10 -10.78 3.77
N PHE A 291 10.77 -10.53 2.66
CA PHE A 291 12.01 -11.24 2.33
C PHE A 291 12.88 -10.45 1.37
N LYS A 292 14.19 -10.68 1.46
CA LYS A 292 15.16 -10.19 0.47
C LYS A 292 15.09 -11.00 -0.82
N ALA A 293 14.67 -10.35 -1.90
CA ALA A 293 14.39 -10.93 -3.21
C ALA A 293 15.61 -10.97 -4.14
N TRP A 294 16.52 -10.00 -4.01
CA TRP A 294 17.79 -9.96 -4.76
C TRP A 294 18.87 -9.15 -3.99
N GLY A 295 20.11 -9.16 -4.48
CA GLY A 295 21.26 -8.54 -3.79
C GLY A 295 21.89 -7.39 -4.57
N PRO A 296 21.34 -6.16 -4.51
CA PRO A 296 22.01 -4.99 -5.06
C PRO A 296 23.30 -4.63 -4.29
N PRO A 297 24.23 -3.89 -4.91
CA PRO A 297 25.40 -3.35 -4.23
C PRO A 297 25.06 -2.44 -3.04
N SER A 298 23.98 -1.65 -3.16
CA SER A 298 23.46 -0.78 -2.10
C SER A 298 22.13 -1.32 -1.58
N SER A 299 22.04 -1.64 -0.27
CA SER A 299 20.82 -2.07 0.42
C SER A 299 20.90 -1.76 1.92
N GLN A 300 19.76 -1.70 2.59
CA GLN A 300 19.66 -1.56 4.06
C GLN A 300 20.16 -2.80 4.80
N TYR A 301 20.14 -3.96 4.14
CA TYR A 301 20.47 -5.26 4.73
C TYR A 301 21.61 -5.95 3.97
N PRO A 302 22.84 -5.41 3.95
CA PRO A 302 23.91 -5.90 3.09
C PRO A 302 24.36 -7.33 3.44
N THR A 303 24.25 -7.74 4.70
CA THR A 303 24.67 -9.06 5.20
C THR A 303 23.59 -10.12 5.09
N VAL A 304 22.33 -9.73 4.89
CA VAL A 304 21.22 -10.67 4.76
C VAL A 304 21.29 -11.33 3.37
N PRO A 305 21.28 -12.67 3.27
CA PRO A 305 21.29 -13.37 1.99
C PRO A 305 19.95 -13.21 1.25
N VAL A 306 19.95 -13.54 -0.03
CA VAL A 306 18.71 -13.62 -0.81
C VAL A 306 17.93 -14.87 -0.40
N HIS A 307 16.62 -14.76 -0.24
CA HIS A 307 15.78 -15.85 0.30
C HIS A 307 15.11 -16.73 -0.78
N THR A 308 15.29 -16.42 -2.06
CA THR A 308 14.66 -17.19 -3.15
C THR A 308 15.37 -18.53 -3.36
N PRO A 309 14.65 -19.64 -3.59
CA PRO A 309 13.20 -19.76 -3.59
C PRO A 309 12.57 -19.73 -2.19
N LEU A 310 11.33 -19.24 -2.13
CA LEU A 310 10.47 -19.36 -0.95
C LEU A 310 9.70 -20.68 -1.03
N VAL A 311 9.83 -21.52 -0.03
CA VAL A 311 9.14 -22.81 0.09
C VAL A 311 8.09 -22.71 1.18
N PHE A 312 6.84 -22.89 0.82
CA PHE A 312 5.70 -22.86 1.72
C PHE A 312 5.21 -24.27 2.02
N ASP A 313 4.92 -24.54 3.29
CA ASP A 313 4.41 -25.82 3.77
C ASP A 313 3.20 -25.63 4.69
N ILE A 314 2.22 -26.52 4.59
CA ILE A 314 1.17 -26.68 5.60
C ILE A 314 1.54 -27.87 6.47
N ILE A 315 1.83 -27.64 7.74
CA ILE A 315 2.34 -28.66 8.66
C ILE A 315 1.21 -29.13 9.58
N ASP A 316 1.00 -30.44 9.68
CA ASP A 316 0.15 -31.02 10.74
C ASP A 316 0.96 -31.10 12.04
N THR A 317 0.52 -30.35 13.06
CA THR A 317 1.23 -30.23 14.33
C THR A 317 1.18 -31.49 15.18
N ARG A 318 0.26 -32.42 14.90
CA ARG A 318 0.13 -33.68 15.67
C ARG A 318 1.10 -34.75 15.20
N TYR A 319 1.45 -34.72 13.92
CA TYR A 319 2.31 -35.72 13.27
C TYR A 319 3.66 -35.15 12.83
N GLU A 320 3.90 -33.85 13.03
CA GLU A 320 5.13 -33.14 12.64
C GLU A 320 5.55 -33.46 11.20
N ARG A 321 4.59 -33.31 10.27
CA ARG A 321 4.81 -33.57 8.84
C ARG A 321 4.12 -32.54 7.98
N SER A 322 4.71 -32.28 6.82
CA SER A 322 4.07 -31.49 5.77
C SER A 322 2.87 -32.26 5.21
N LEU A 323 1.74 -31.59 5.07
CA LEU A 323 0.55 -32.04 4.34
C LEU A 323 0.65 -31.72 2.85
N GLY A 324 1.57 -30.83 2.47
CA GLY A 324 1.76 -30.30 1.13
C GLY A 324 2.17 -28.82 1.16
N GLY A 325 2.44 -28.28 -0.03
CA GLY A 325 2.84 -26.88 -0.17
C GLY A 325 3.33 -26.52 -1.57
N CYS A 326 3.94 -25.35 -1.71
CA CYS A 326 4.40 -24.79 -2.98
C CYS A 326 5.75 -24.09 -2.87
N THR A 327 6.34 -23.81 -4.02
CA THR A 327 7.58 -23.05 -4.14
C THR A 327 7.34 -21.81 -5.01
N TYR A 328 7.83 -20.66 -4.56
CA TYR A 328 7.84 -19.40 -5.28
C TYR A 328 9.28 -18.93 -5.56
N HIS A 329 9.52 -18.46 -6.78
CA HIS A 329 10.80 -17.91 -7.21
C HIS A 329 10.67 -16.42 -7.56
N VAL A 330 11.64 -15.60 -7.18
CA VAL A 330 11.64 -14.17 -7.58
C VAL A 330 11.85 -14.02 -9.10
N SER A 331 12.74 -14.84 -9.64
CA SER A 331 13.07 -14.92 -11.07
C SER A 331 12.66 -16.27 -11.66
N HIS A 332 12.75 -16.42 -12.98
CA HIS A 332 12.40 -17.68 -13.62
C HIS A 332 13.32 -18.81 -13.12
N PRO A 333 12.80 -19.97 -12.65
CA PRO A 333 13.59 -21.02 -12.00
C PRO A 333 14.70 -21.61 -12.90
N GLY A 334 14.48 -21.66 -14.21
CA GLY A 334 15.50 -22.03 -15.19
C GLY A 334 16.53 -20.95 -15.54
N GLY A 335 16.66 -19.88 -14.74
CA GLY A 335 17.64 -18.79 -14.95
C GLY A 335 17.36 -17.89 -16.15
N ARG A 336 16.15 -17.92 -16.72
CA ARG A 336 15.79 -17.12 -17.90
C ARG A 336 15.47 -15.68 -17.51
N ASN A 337 16.27 -14.75 -18.03
CA ASN A 337 16.01 -13.32 -17.96
C ASN A 337 15.68 -12.81 -19.37
N PRO A 338 14.41 -12.48 -19.67
CA PRO A 338 14.05 -11.97 -20.99
C PRO A 338 14.75 -10.63 -21.26
N GLU A 339 15.43 -10.52 -22.39
CA GLU A 339 16.08 -9.27 -22.82
C GLU A 339 15.07 -8.19 -23.22
N THR A 340 13.84 -8.60 -23.54
CA THR A 340 12.78 -7.70 -24.00
C THR A 340 11.67 -7.54 -22.97
N GLN A 341 11.10 -6.33 -22.92
CA GLN A 341 9.87 -6.08 -22.18
C GLN A 341 8.72 -6.95 -22.72
N PRO A 342 7.75 -7.33 -21.87
CA PRO A 342 6.60 -8.10 -22.34
C PRO A 342 5.81 -7.26 -23.35
N VAL A 343 5.54 -7.83 -24.52
CA VAL A 343 4.81 -7.16 -25.61
C VAL A 343 3.32 -6.96 -25.31
N ASN A 344 2.78 -7.71 -24.33
CA ASN A 344 1.39 -7.60 -23.88
C ASN A 344 1.21 -8.22 -22.47
N GLU A 345 -0.01 -8.09 -21.94
CA GLU A 345 -0.40 -8.57 -20.61
C GLU A 345 -0.27 -10.10 -20.46
N ASN A 346 -0.58 -10.88 -21.51
CA ASN A 346 -0.49 -12.34 -21.47
C ASN A 346 0.96 -12.82 -21.30
N VAL A 347 1.91 -12.19 -21.99
CA VAL A 347 3.34 -12.49 -21.82
C VAL A 347 3.81 -12.11 -20.42
N ALA A 348 3.37 -10.96 -19.90
CA ALA A 348 3.68 -10.55 -18.53
C ALA A 348 3.11 -11.55 -17.49
N ALA A 349 1.86 -11.98 -17.67
CA ALA A 349 1.21 -12.98 -16.81
C ALA A 349 1.91 -14.34 -16.88
N GLY A 350 2.26 -14.82 -18.09
CA GLY A 350 3.01 -16.07 -18.26
C GLY A 350 4.38 -16.04 -17.57
N ARG A 351 5.09 -14.90 -17.62
CA ARG A 351 6.37 -14.70 -16.89
C ARG A 351 6.20 -14.69 -15.37
N ARG A 352 5.03 -14.31 -14.84
CA ARG A 352 4.71 -14.40 -13.41
C ARG A 352 4.34 -15.84 -13.02
N LEU A 353 3.49 -16.50 -13.79
CA LEU A 353 3.07 -17.88 -13.51
C LEU A 353 4.25 -18.86 -13.51
N ALA A 354 5.24 -18.65 -14.38
CA ALA A 354 6.46 -19.49 -14.43
C ALA A 354 7.30 -19.44 -13.13
N ARG A 355 7.03 -18.49 -12.23
CA ARG A 355 7.71 -18.34 -10.94
C ARG A 355 7.10 -19.17 -9.83
N PHE A 356 5.91 -19.74 -10.03
CA PHE A 356 5.19 -20.51 -9.03
C PHE A 356 5.17 -21.99 -9.41
N GLN A 357 5.41 -22.85 -8.43
CA GLN A 357 5.32 -24.30 -8.56
C GLN A 357 4.38 -24.84 -7.47
N PRO A 358 3.27 -25.52 -7.81
CA PRO A 358 2.37 -26.14 -6.84
C PRO A 358 2.95 -27.46 -6.27
N MET A 359 4.25 -27.47 -6.02
CA MET A 359 5.04 -28.59 -5.51
C MET A 359 6.33 -28.02 -4.89
N GLY A 360 7.24 -28.88 -4.43
CA GLY A 360 8.53 -28.46 -3.87
C GLY A 360 8.55 -28.21 -2.36
N HIS A 361 7.43 -28.52 -1.69
CA HIS A 361 7.31 -28.62 -0.24
C HIS A 361 8.19 -29.73 0.34
N PHE A 362 8.51 -29.65 1.63
CA PHE A 362 9.37 -30.64 2.29
C PHE A 362 8.63 -31.98 2.43
N LYS A 363 9.32 -33.08 2.11
CA LYS A 363 8.73 -34.44 2.08
C LYS A 363 9.01 -35.29 3.33
N GLU A 364 9.82 -34.79 4.24
CA GLU A 364 10.25 -35.51 5.46
C GLU A 364 9.51 -35.00 6.71
N SER A 365 9.80 -35.60 7.87
CA SER A 365 9.33 -35.09 9.15
C SER A 365 9.80 -33.65 9.33
N MET A 366 8.86 -32.74 9.58
CA MET A 366 9.14 -31.33 9.83
C MET A 366 8.70 -30.99 11.25
N ARG A 367 9.68 -30.72 12.10
CA ARG A 367 9.42 -30.18 13.44
C ARG A 367 8.61 -28.90 13.30
N VAL A 368 7.56 -28.76 14.11
CA VAL A 368 6.70 -27.57 14.06
C VAL A 368 7.55 -26.33 14.39
N PRO A 369 7.65 -25.34 13.49
CA PRO A 369 8.42 -24.14 13.79
C PRO A 369 7.75 -23.33 14.90
N PRO A 370 8.53 -22.74 15.81
CA PRO A 370 8.00 -21.91 16.89
C PRO A 370 7.27 -20.70 16.32
N LEU A 371 6.34 -20.13 17.09
CA LEU A 371 5.75 -18.85 16.76
C LEU A 371 6.81 -17.74 16.95
N GLU A 372 6.94 -16.88 15.95
CA GLU A 372 7.84 -15.73 15.98
C GLU A 372 6.99 -14.47 16.20
N GLU A 373 6.96 -13.98 17.44
CA GLU A 373 6.18 -12.79 17.77
C GLU A 373 6.95 -11.52 17.45
N ASN A 374 6.33 -10.66 16.63
CA ASN A 374 6.81 -9.32 16.37
C ASN A 374 5.71 -8.32 16.75
N PRO A 375 5.81 -7.62 17.90
CA PRO A 375 4.81 -6.66 18.34
C PRO A 375 4.56 -5.53 17.34
N ASP A 376 5.59 -5.14 16.58
CA ASP A 376 5.49 -4.08 15.58
C ASP A 376 4.84 -4.58 14.28
N PHE A 377 5.05 -5.85 13.93
CA PHE A 377 4.57 -6.48 12.70
C PHE A 377 3.90 -7.85 12.93
N PRO A 378 2.79 -7.89 13.70
CA PRO A 378 2.14 -9.15 14.10
C PRO A 378 1.52 -9.95 12.96
N LEU A 379 1.35 -9.38 11.77
CA LEU A 379 0.82 -10.05 10.57
C LEU A 379 1.92 -10.57 9.64
N THR A 380 3.18 -10.21 9.84
CA THR A 380 4.24 -10.46 8.86
C THR A 380 5.41 -11.25 9.46
N LEU A 381 5.73 -12.38 8.82
CA LEU A 381 7.02 -13.05 9.00
C LEU A 381 8.09 -12.29 8.21
N ASP A 382 9.05 -11.69 8.89
CA ASP A 382 10.21 -11.05 8.23
C ASP A 382 11.41 -12.01 8.22
N LEU A 383 11.70 -12.58 7.04
CA LEU A 383 12.83 -13.49 6.86
C LEU A 383 14.17 -12.79 7.04
N CYS A 384 14.24 -11.46 6.89
CA CYS A 384 15.45 -10.68 7.09
C CYS A 384 15.82 -10.50 8.57
N ARG A 385 14.92 -10.82 9.50
CA ARG A 385 15.18 -10.81 10.93
C ARG A 385 15.64 -12.21 11.37
N ASP A 386 16.79 -12.28 12.04
CA ASP A 386 17.25 -13.52 12.66
C ASP A 386 16.39 -13.90 13.87
N ASN A 387 16.20 -15.21 14.08
CA ASN A 387 15.43 -15.78 15.20
C ASN A 387 16.07 -15.60 16.58
N TYR A 388 17.17 -14.84 16.68
CA TYR A 388 18.04 -14.79 17.85
C TYR A 388 18.20 -13.36 18.38
N TRP A 389 17.11 -12.74 18.85
CA TRP A 389 17.17 -11.71 19.90
C TRP A 389 15.93 -11.80 20.77
#